data_AF-A0A5A7TYX2-F1
#
_entry.id   AF-A0A5A7TYX2-F1
#
_cell.length_a   1.000
_cell.length_b   1.000
_cell.length_c   1.000
_cell.angle_alpha   90.00
_cell.angle_beta   90.00
_cell.angle_gamma   90.00
#
_symmetry.space_group_name_H-M   'P 1'
#
loop_
_entity.id
_entity.type
_entity.pdbx_description
1 polymer ?
#
loop_
_entity_poly.entity_id
_entity_poly.type
_entity_poly.pdbx_seq_one_letter_code
_entity_poly.pdbx_strand_id
1 'polypeptide(L)'
;MGRYFEALQKELESYDSVLYEMVASRESLENRRNPVAMKKLKSSRSRGLNILGCIQRQMARVLTLDFQLDCLDYQASNWCHADLDYETFRILQTEKGENFFTFARDMTIRSTKAMVQPTAVPEDLEPWKSKLLWASRVLPMPLVGLLIIGSVCADGGSQASEFPEFEALSRLDLSAAMKVFLAKRLTSEFTQVTAEVEESSVIIGERNKAATEALRDALDKGHNRVAILYGGGHMPDLGRRLREEFDLIPCRVKWITAWSITKRKLASSSLPFLKALADVSGWPLNRYQTLALLIFSSVLAVDLWFWELFFGTAANWISEVALEVYQYIDNVQLM
;
A
#
# COMPACT_ATOMS: atom_id res chain seq x y z
N MET A 1 14.25 18.92 2.82
CA MET A 1 13.07 18.05 2.84
C MET A 1 12.92 17.47 1.43
N GLY A 2 12.04 16.48 1.20
CA GLY A 2 11.82 15.98 -0.16
C GLY A 2 11.37 17.10 -1.08
N ARG A 3 12.02 17.28 -2.25
CA ARG A 3 11.66 18.33 -3.23
C ARG A 3 10.17 18.32 -3.59
N TYR A 4 9.53 17.15 -3.53
CA TYR A 4 8.10 16.96 -3.72
C TYR A 4 7.27 17.71 -2.67
N PHE A 5 7.48 17.45 -1.38
CA PHE A 5 6.69 18.05 -0.31
C PHE A 5 6.97 19.54 -0.14
N GLU A 6 8.19 19.99 -0.43
CA GLU A 6 8.51 21.44 -0.46
C GLU A 6 7.71 22.17 -1.56
N ALA A 7 7.65 21.59 -2.76
CA ALA A 7 6.87 22.15 -3.86
C ALA A 7 5.36 22.12 -3.55
N LEU A 8 4.88 21.04 -2.95
CA LEU A 8 3.48 20.87 -2.56
C LEU A 8 3.07 21.87 -1.46
N GLN A 9 3.86 22.01 -0.40
CA GLN A 9 3.59 22.97 0.68
C GLN A 9 3.47 24.40 0.13
N LYS A 10 4.42 24.81 -0.72
CA LYS A 10 4.43 26.13 -1.35
C LYS A 10 3.20 26.36 -2.25
N GLU A 11 2.72 25.34 -2.94
CA GLU A 11 1.52 25.44 -3.78
C GLU A 11 0.26 25.64 -2.91
N LEU A 12 0.17 24.89 -1.81
CA LEU A 12 -0.97 24.91 -0.88
C LEU A 12 -1.08 26.22 -0.06
N GLU A 13 0.02 26.94 0.15
CA GLU A 13 0.01 28.25 0.83
C GLU A 13 -0.89 29.30 0.17
N SER A 14 -1.11 29.19 -1.14
CA SER A 14 -1.92 30.15 -1.92
C SER A 14 -3.43 29.91 -1.85
N TYR A 15 -3.87 28.85 -1.18
CA TYR A 15 -5.26 28.46 -1.05
C TYR A 15 -5.88 29.03 0.24
N ASP A 16 -7.13 29.44 0.13
CA ASP A 16 -7.92 29.97 1.25
C ASP A 16 -8.12 28.91 2.34
N SER A 17 -8.28 27.65 1.92
CA SER A 17 -8.40 26.50 2.81
C SER A 17 -7.79 25.23 2.20
N VAL A 18 -7.10 24.45 3.03
CA VAL A 18 -6.50 23.15 2.70
C VAL A 18 -7.18 22.09 3.56
N LEU A 19 -8.06 21.32 2.94
CA LEU A 19 -8.78 20.20 3.53
C LEU A 19 -7.91 18.95 3.46
N TYR A 20 -7.55 18.33 4.59
CA TYR A 20 -6.61 17.21 4.59
C TYR A 20 -7.18 15.92 5.18
N GLU A 21 -6.75 14.81 4.59
CA GLU A 21 -6.99 13.45 5.03
C GLU A 21 -6.13 13.10 6.26
N MET A 22 -6.75 12.74 7.38
CA MET A 22 -6.07 12.19 8.55
C MET A 22 -7.05 11.60 9.57
N VAL A 23 -7.01 10.29 9.79
CA VAL A 23 -7.68 9.69 10.95
C VAL A 23 -6.83 9.92 12.20
N ALA A 24 -7.31 10.75 13.11
CA ALA A 24 -6.64 11.09 14.38
C ALA A 24 -7.66 11.11 15.52
N SER A 25 -7.19 10.90 16.77
CA SER A 25 -8.08 10.97 17.93
C SER A 25 -8.72 12.35 18.07
N ARG A 26 -9.97 12.38 18.54
CA ARG A 26 -10.68 13.64 18.79
C ARG A 26 -9.88 14.60 19.67
N GLU A 27 -9.23 14.07 20.72
CA GLU A 27 -8.33 14.84 21.58
C GLU A 27 -7.17 15.49 20.81
N SER A 28 -6.56 14.79 19.85
CA SER A 28 -5.45 15.32 19.03
C SER A 28 -5.91 16.44 18.10
N LEU A 29 -7.14 16.36 17.60
CA LEU A 29 -7.76 17.36 16.73
C LEU A 29 -8.19 18.61 17.53
N GLU A 30 -8.80 18.41 18.71
CA GLU A 30 -9.20 19.50 19.61
C GLU A 30 -7.99 20.28 20.14
N ASN A 31 -6.93 19.58 20.54
CA ASN A 31 -5.68 20.20 21.00
C ASN A 31 -5.00 21.03 19.91
N ARG A 32 -5.18 20.68 18.62
CA ARG A 32 -4.70 21.51 17.50
C ARG A 32 -5.55 22.75 17.28
N ARG A 33 -6.87 22.65 17.45
CA ARG A 33 -7.77 23.82 17.36
C ARG A 33 -7.53 24.84 18.48
N ASN A 34 -7.04 24.41 19.64
CA ASN A 34 -6.79 25.26 20.81
C ASN A 34 -5.33 25.18 21.32
N PRO A 35 -4.42 26.03 20.83
CA PRO A 35 -3.00 26.04 21.23
C PRO A 35 -2.77 26.29 22.75
N VAL A 36 -3.76 26.86 23.45
CA VAL A 36 -3.70 27.14 24.89
C VAL A 36 -3.78 25.85 25.73
N ALA A 37 -4.48 24.82 25.25
CA ALA A 37 -4.55 23.51 25.91
C ALA A 37 -3.20 22.77 25.90
N MET A 38 -2.36 23.06 24.90
CA MET A 38 -1.03 22.48 24.71
C MET A 38 -0.05 22.75 25.88
N LYS A 39 -0.27 23.83 26.65
CA LYS A 39 0.53 24.15 27.85
C LYS A 39 0.08 23.41 29.11
N LYS A 40 -1.19 22.98 29.20
CA LYS A 40 -1.75 22.38 30.42
C LYS A 40 -1.54 20.86 30.52
N LEU A 41 -1.31 20.18 29.38
CA LEU A 41 -1.21 18.73 29.28
C LEU A 41 0.21 18.23 28.94
N LYS A 42 1.26 18.91 29.41
CA LYS A 42 2.62 18.33 29.37
C LYS A 42 2.87 17.26 30.45
N SER A 43 1.92 17.07 31.39
CA SER A 43 2.08 16.15 32.54
C SER A 43 1.39 14.79 32.40
N SER A 44 0.57 14.56 31.36
CA SER A 44 -0.09 13.25 31.17
C SER A 44 0.14 12.76 29.74
N ARG A 45 1.28 12.10 29.53
CA ARG A 45 1.62 11.45 28.26
C ARG A 45 1.20 9.99 28.36
N SER A 46 -0.05 9.66 28.05
CA SER A 46 -0.39 8.29 27.65
C SER A 46 0.24 8.05 26.28
N ARG A 47 1.48 7.57 26.32
CA ARG A 47 2.31 7.25 25.16
C ARG A 47 1.79 5.95 24.56
N GLY A 48 0.66 6.00 23.85
CA GLY A 48 0.34 4.97 22.87
C GLY A 48 1.46 4.96 21.85
N LEU A 49 2.28 3.91 21.83
CA LEU A 49 3.30 3.73 20.80
C LEU A 49 2.58 3.76 19.44
N ASN A 50 2.79 4.80 18.63
CA ASN A 50 2.33 4.87 17.24
C ASN A 50 3.12 3.87 16.38
N ILE A 51 2.92 2.57 16.63
CA ILE A 51 3.60 1.44 15.97
C ILE A 51 3.46 1.57 14.45
N LEU A 52 2.28 1.97 13.97
CA LEU A 52 2.02 2.20 12.55
C LEU A 52 2.92 3.31 11.97
N GLY A 53 3.05 4.44 12.66
CA GLY A 53 3.94 5.53 12.25
C GLY A 53 5.42 5.13 12.27
N CYS A 54 5.83 4.27 13.21
CA CYS A 54 7.19 3.69 13.22
C CYS A 54 7.43 2.80 12.00
N ILE A 55 6.48 1.92 11.66
CA ILE A 55 6.55 1.04 10.49
C ILE A 55 6.62 1.86 9.20
N GLN A 56 5.73 2.85 9.04
CA GLN A 56 5.69 3.70 7.84
C GLN A 56 7.00 4.49 7.65
N ARG A 57 7.57 5.06 8.71
CA ARG A 57 8.88 5.73 8.63
C ARG A 57 10.01 4.76 8.27
N GLN A 58 9.98 3.54 8.79
CA GLN A 58 10.98 2.54 8.45
C GLN A 58 10.85 2.11 6.98
N MET A 59 9.62 1.93 6.48
CA MET A 59 9.35 1.66 5.07
C MET A 59 9.82 2.83 4.19
N ALA A 60 9.57 4.08 4.58
CA ALA A 60 10.06 5.26 3.89
C ALA A 60 11.60 5.25 3.79
N ARG A 61 12.31 4.93 4.89
CA ARG A 61 13.78 4.79 4.88
C ARG A 61 14.28 3.71 3.94
N VAL A 62 13.71 2.49 4.01
CA VAL A 62 14.07 1.37 3.14
C VAL A 62 13.86 1.72 1.67
N LEU A 63 12.74 2.39 1.39
CA LEU A 63 12.42 2.85 0.06
C LEU A 63 13.11 4.16 -0.30
N THR A 64 13.97 4.79 0.51
CA THR A 64 14.47 6.15 0.24
C THR A 64 13.37 7.09 -0.27
N LEU A 65 12.26 7.10 0.46
CA LEU A 65 11.11 7.98 0.30
C LEU A 65 10.96 8.83 1.58
N ASP A 66 10.19 9.90 1.47
CA ASP A 66 9.87 10.77 2.59
C ASP A 66 8.48 10.43 3.17
N PHE A 67 8.33 10.60 4.49
CA PHE A 67 7.05 10.39 5.17
C PHE A 67 6.28 11.72 5.26
N GLN A 68 5.04 11.74 4.75
CA GLN A 68 4.22 12.95 4.59
C GLN A 68 4.08 13.76 5.88
N LEU A 69 3.79 13.11 7.02
CA LEU A 69 3.57 13.80 8.29
C LEU A 69 4.83 14.44 8.87
N ASP A 70 6.01 13.99 8.43
CA ASP A 70 7.28 14.59 8.84
C ASP A 70 7.65 15.77 7.91
N CYS A 71 6.93 15.94 6.79
CA CYS A 71 7.25 16.92 5.77
C CYS A 71 6.26 18.10 5.73
N LEU A 72 4.95 17.84 5.70
CA LEU A 72 3.96 18.91 5.57
C LEU A 72 3.66 19.60 6.91
N ASP A 73 3.44 20.91 6.86
CA ASP A 73 3.01 21.69 8.02
C ASP A 73 1.48 21.75 8.09
N TYR A 74 0.93 20.94 8.98
CA TYR A 74 -0.50 20.86 9.28
C TYR A 74 -0.99 21.90 10.30
N GLN A 75 -0.12 22.78 10.80
CA GLN A 75 -0.46 23.77 11.84
C GLN A 75 -0.84 25.14 11.28
N ALA A 76 -0.64 25.37 9.98
CA ALA A 76 -1.01 26.64 9.35
C ALA A 76 -2.53 26.87 9.42
N SER A 77 -2.94 28.12 9.59
CA SER A 77 -4.33 28.49 9.90
C SER A 77 -5.34 28.15 8.80
N ASN A 78 -4.88 28.03 7.55
CA ASN A 78 -5.71 27.62 6.43
C ASN A 78 -5.86 26.09 6.32
N TRP A 79 -5.15 25.29 7.13
CA TRP A 79 -5.28 23.83 7.12
C TRP A 79 -6.42 23.36 8.02
N CYS A 80 -7.38 22.67 7.43
CA CYS A 80 -8.59 22.19 8.09
C CYS A 80 -8.65 20.67 7.97
N HIS A 81 -8.86 20.01 9.11
CA HIS A 81 -9.12 18.58 9.13
C HIS A 81 -10.47 18.31 8.45
N ALA A 82 -10.48 17.38 7.50
CA ALA A 82 -11.63 17.09 6.65
C ALA A 82 -11.99 15.60 6.62
N ASP A 83 -11.59 14.86 7.65
CA ASP A 83 -11.71 13.40 7.71
C ASP A 83 -12.43 12.98 9.01
N LEU A 84 -12.61 11.69 9.21
CA LEU A 84 -13.18 11.15 10.45
C LEU A 84 -12.17 11.21 11.60
N ASP A 85 -12.67 11.48 12.81
CA ASP A 85 -11.92 11.19 14.03
C ASP A 85 -11.79 9.67 14.23
N TYR A 86 -10.76 9.25 14.97
CA TYR A 86 -10.45 7.83 15.16
C TYR A 86 -11.59 7.07 15.83
N GLU A 87 -12.24 7.67 16.82
CA GLU A 87 -13.32 7.06 17.57
C GLU A 87 -14.54 6.80 16.66
N THR A 88 -14.93 7.79 15.87
CA THR A 88 -16.00 7.69 14.87
C THR A 88 -15.65 6.69 13.77
N PHE A 89 -14.42 6.71 13.27
CA PHE A 89 -13.93 5.75 12.28
C PHE A 89 -14.07 4.30 12.78
N ARG A 90 -13.72 4.04 14.04
CA ARG A 90 -13.83 2.70 14.65
C ARG A 90 -15.27 2.24 14.87
N ILE A 91 -16.17 3.16 15.23
CA ILE A 91 -17.59 2.86 15.38
C ILE A 91 -18.17 2.45 14.02
N LEU A 92 -17.96 3.26 12.98
CA LEU A 92 -18.46 2.97 11.64
C LEU A 92 -17.91 1.66 11.07
N GLN A 93 -16.63 1.36 11.30
CA GLN A 93 -16.03 0.07 10.93
C GLN A 93 -16.77 -1.11 11.60
N THR A 94 -17.14 -0.96 12.86
CA THR A 94 -17.84 -2.01 13.61
C THR A 94 -19.28 -2.16 13.13
N GLU A 95 -19.99 -1.05 12.93
CA GLU A 95 -21.37 -1.04 12.45
C GLU A 95 -21.51 -1.65 11.05
N LYS A 96 -20.56 -1.37 10.15
CA LYS A 96 -20.53 -1.95 8.80
C LYS A 96 -19.87 -3.33 8.73
N GLY A 97 -19.34 -3.86 9.84
CA GLY A 97 -18.60 -5.13 9.86
C GLY A 97 -17.34 -5.11 8.98
N GLU A 98 -16.73 -3.93 8.79
CA GLU A 98 -15.62 -3.69 7.89
C GLU A 98 -14.29 -3.58 8.65
N ASN A 99 -13.24 -4.13 8.06
CA ASN A 99 -11.86 -3.86 8.44
C ASN A 99 -10.96 -3.83 7.18
N PHE A 100 -9.69 -3.46 7.35
CA PHE A 100 -8.75 -3.39 6.23
C PHE A 100 -8.60 -4.71 5.45
N PHE A 101 -8.73 -5.85 6.13
CA PHE A 101 -8.64 -7.15 5.47
C PHE A 101 -9.87 -7.44 4.62
N THR A 102 -11.08 -7.23 5.16
CA THR A 102 -12.31 -7.44 4.39
C THR A 102 -12.37 -6.49 3.19
N PHE A 103 -12.00 -5.23 3.38
CA PHE A 103 -11.92 -4.26 2.29
C PHE A 103 -10.90 -4.66 1.21
N ALA A 104 -9.68 -5.05 1.60
CA ALA A 104 -8.67 -5.49 0.65
C ALA A 104 -9.09 -6.77 -0.11
N ARG A 105 -9.75 -7.70 0.58
CA ARG A 105 -10.33 -8.91 -0.03
C ARG A 105 -11.40 -8.53 -1.05
N ASP A 106 -12.34 -7.66 -0.68
CA ASP A 106 -13.46 -7.30 -1.53
C ASP A 106 -12.98 -6.52 -2.78
N MET A 107 -11.97 -5.65 -2.61
CA MET A 107 -11.27 -5.03 -3.74
C MET A 107 -10.60 -6.04 -4.64
N THR A 108 -9.83 -6.97 -4.07
CA THR A 108 -9.15 -8.01 -4.83
C THR A 108 -10.14 -8.86 -5.62
N ILE A 109 -11.25 -9.28 -5.01
CA ILE A 109 -12.30 -10.08 -5.67
C ILE A 109 -12.92 -9.30 -6.84
N ARG A 110 -13.21 -8.01 -6.69
CA ARG A 110 -13.82 -7.21 -7.77
C ARG A 110 -12.82 -6.88 -8.88
N SER A 111 -11.59 -6.48 -8.54
CA SER A 111 -10.51 -6.27 -9.51
C SER A 111 -10.21 -7.56 -10.29
N THR A 112 -10.10 -8.70 -9.61
CA THR A 112 -9.87 -10.00 -10.29
C THR A 112 -11.06 -10.41 -11.15
N LYS A 113 -12.30 -10.25 -10.67
CA LYS A 113 -13.50 -10.50 -11.48
C LYS A 113 -13.54 -9.63 -12.74
N ALA A 114 -13.06 -8.38 -12.66
CA ALA A 114 -12.92 -7.48 -13.79
C ALA A 114 -11.83 -7.95 -14.79
N MET A 115 -10.70 -8.45 -14.27
CA MET A 115 -9.59 -9.00 -15.06
C MET A 115 -9.86 -10.39 -15.64
N VAL A 116 -10.85 -11.13 -15.12
CA VAL A 116 -11.28 -12.46 -15.61
C VAL A 116 -12.18 -12.32 -16.86
N GLN A 117 -12.56 -11.11 -17.28
CA GLN A 117 -12.90 -10.88 -18.69
C GLN A 117 -11.66 -11.18 -19.54
N PRO A 118 -11.76 -12.01 -20.59
CA PRO A 118 -10.62 -12.71 -21.19
C PRO A 118 -9.68 -11.72 -21.86
N THR A 119 -8.78 -11.14 -21.08
CA THR A 119 -7.62 -10.44 -21.57
C THR A 119 -6.56 -11.51 -21.74
N ALA A 120 -6.28 -11.83 -23.00
CA ALA A 120 -5.41 -12.90 -23.45
C ALA A 120 -4.23 -13.15 -22.51
N VAL A 121 -4.19 -14.34 -21.92
CA VAL A 121 -2.92 -14.91 -21.46
C VAL A 121 -1.98 -14.88 -22.67
N PRO A 122 -0.76 -14.33 -22.57
CA PRO A 122 0.20 -14.41 -23.67
C PRO A 122 0.35 -15.90 -24.04
N GLU A 123 0.05 -16.27 -25.29
CA GLU A 123 0.03 -17.66 -25.76
C GLU A 123 1.41 -18.37 -25.63
N ASP A 124 2.46 -17.63 -25.29
CA ASP A 124 3.86 -18.10 -25.24
C ASP A 124 4.38 -18.48 -23.84
N LEU A 125 3.59 -18.37 -22.76
CA LEU A 125 4.08 -18.68 -21.40
C LEU A 125 3.90 -20.16 -21.01
N GLU A 126 4.97 -20.78 -20.50
CA GLU A 126 4.95 -22.15 -19.98
C GLU A 126 3.77 -22.39 -19.00
N PRO A 127 3.05 -23.52 -19.09
CA PRO A 127 1.80 -23.74 -18.35
C PRO A 127 1.89 -23.54 -16.83
N TRP A 128 3.04 -23.84 -16.22
CA TRP A 128 3.25 -23.65 -14.78
C TRP A 128 3.46 -22.17 -14.40
N LYS A 129 4.10 -21.36 -15.26
CA LYS A 129 4.26 -19.91 -15.07
C LYS A 129 2.90 -19.22 -15.12
N SER A 130 2.05 -19.61 -16.07
CA SER A 130 0.68 -19.09 -16.20
C SER A 130 -0.17 -19.42 -14.97
N LYS A 131 -0.07 -20.64 -14.44
CA LYS A 131 -0.75 -21.04 -13.19
C LYS A 131 -0.19 -20.29 -11.98
N LEU A 132 1.12 -20.08 -11.89
CA LEU A 132 1.76 -19.34 -10.80
C LEU A 132 1.40 -17.86 -10.81
N LEU A 133 1.40 -17.23 -11.99
CA LEU A 133 0.92 -15.85 -12.18
C LEU A 133 -0.55 -15.72 -11.83
N TRP A 134 -1.39 -16.67 -12.24
CA TRP A 134 -2.80 -16.68 -11.85
C TRP A 134 -2.96 -16.82 -10.33
N ALA A 135 -2.28 -17.79 -9.71
CA ALA A 135 -2.31 -17.98 -8.26
C ALA A 135 -1.85 -16.72 -7.52
N SER A 136 -0.83 -16.03 -8.04
CA SER A 136 -0.34 -14.77 -7.47
C SER A 136 -1.33 -13.62 -7.52
N ARG A 137 -2.28 -13.64 -8.46
CA ARG A 137 -3.31 -12.61 -8.60
C ARG A 137 -4.56 -12.93 -7.76
N VAL A 138 -4.78 -14.19 -7.46
CA VAL A 138 -5.99 -14.67 -6.76
C VAL A 138 -5.76 -14.88 -5.27
N LEU A 139 -4.56 -15.29 -4.87
CA LEU A 139 -4.22 -15.53 -3.46
C LEU A 139 -3.56 -14.28 -2.83
N PRO A 140 -3.88 -13.95 -1.56
CA PRO A 140 -3.19 -12.88 -0.85
C PRO A 140 -1.71 -13.23 -0.71
N MET A 141 -0.84 -12.39 -1.28
CA MET A 141 0.60 -12.63 -1.32
C MET A 141 1.37 -11.39 -0.87
N PRO A 142 2.41 -11.54 -0.02
CA PRO A 142 3.31 -10.43 0.31
C PRO A 142 3.88 -9.77 -0.94
N LEU A 143 4.09 -8.44 -0.88
CA LEU A 143 4.64 -7.66 -2.02
C LEU A 143 5.95 -8.24 -2.56
N VAL A 144 6.77 -8.82 -1.68
CA VAL A 144 8.03 -9.50 -2.06
C VAL A 144 7.74 -10.78 -2.87
N GLY A 145 6.75 -11.59 -2.46
CA GLY A 145 6.34 -12.78 -3.21
C GLY A 145 5.76 -12.43 -4.58
N LEU A 146 4.93 -11.39 -4.65
CA LEU A 146 4.40 -10.86 -5.92
C LEU A 146 5.51 -10.36 -6.85
N LEU A 147 6.50 -9.67 -6.28
CA LEU A 147 7.67 -9.17 -6.99
C LEU A 147 8.52 -10.33 -7.52
N ILE A 148 8.77 -11.37 -6.72
CA ILE A 148 9.52 -12.56 -7.11
C ILE A 148 8.78 -13.34 -8.20
N ILE A 149 7.49 -13.60 -8.03
CA ILE A 149 6.72 -14.37 -9.02
C ILE A 149 6.55 -13.59 -10.32
N GLY A 150 6.25 -12.29 -10.25
CA GLY A 150 6.22 -11.42 -11.43
C GLY A 150 7.56 -11.41 -12.16
N SER A 151 8.67 -11.48 -11.42
CA SER A 151 10.02 -11.55 -11.96
C SER A 151 10.38 -12.91 -12.56
N VAL A 152 9.97 -14.03 -11.96
CA VAL A 152 10.28 -15.41 -12.42
C VAL A 152 9.45 -15.79 -13.64
N CYS A 153 8.21 -15.29 -13.69
CA CYS A 153 7.31 -15.53 -14.80
C CYS A 153 7.47 -14.52 -15.95
N ALA A 154 8.39 -13.55 -15.85
CA ALA A 154 8.79 -12.73 -16.98
C ALA A 154 9.65 -13.58 -17.93
N ASP A 155 9.30 -13.59 -19.21
CA ASP A 155 9.96 -14.48 -20.15
C ASP A 155 11.39 -14.02 -20.46
N GLY A 156 12.35 -14.95 -20.42
CA GLY A 156 13.78 -14.66 -20.61
C GLY A 156 14.20 -14.41 -22.06
N GLY A 157 13.23 -14.32 -22.98
CA GLY A 157 13.44 -14.16 -24.41
C GLY A 157 13.39 -12.70 -24.84
N SER A 158 14.57 -12.12 -25.09
CA SER A 158 14.77 -10.96 -25.97
C SER A 158 13.85 -9.74 -25.77
N GLN A 159 14.10 -8.97 -24.72
CA GLN A 159 14.26 -7.50 -24.70
C GLN A 159 14.44 -7.09 -23.24
N ALA A 160 15.67 -6.75 -22.83
CA ALA A 160 15.98 -6.33 -21.44
C ALA A 160 15.29 -5.02 -20.99
N SER A 161 14.30 -4.53 -21.75
CA SER A 161 13.56 -3.28 -21.52
C SER A 161 12.16 -3.48 -20.93
N GLU A 162 11.58 -4.69 -20.98
CA GLU A 162 10.15 -4.86 -20.70
C GLU A 162 9.81 -5.00 -19.19
N PHE A 163 10.80 -5.34 -18.35
CA PHE A 163 10.60 -5.57 -16.90
C PHE A 163 11.71 -4.93 -16.03
N PRO A 164 11.66 -3.60 -15.80
CA PRO A 164 12.67 -2.86 -15.03
C PRO A 164 12.84 -3.32 -13.58
N GLU A 165 11.83 -3.94 -12.97
CA GLU A 165 11.89 -4.53 -11.63
C GLU A 165 12.90 -5.69 -11.54
N PHE A 166 13.00 -6.54 -12.57
CA PHE A 166 13.96 -7.64 -12.60
C PHE A 166 15.39 -7.15 -12.82
N GLU A 167 15.58 -6.15 -13.71
CA GLU A 167 16.87 -5.49 -13.89
C GLU A 167 17.35 -4.86 -12.56
N ALA A 168 16.44 -4.28 -11.77
CA ALA A 168 16.76 -3.71 -10.47
C ALA A 168 17.09 -4.79 -9.40
N LEU A 169 16.30 -5.87 -9.32
CA LEU A 169 16.56 -6.98 -8.39
C LEU A 169 17.86 -7.71 -8.68
N SER A 170 18.14 -8.00 -9.96
CA SER A 170 19.39 -8.65 -10.39
C SER A 170 20.63 -7.81 -10.08
N ARG A 171 20.45 -6.50 -9.85
CA ARG A 171 21.48 -5.56 -9.40
C ARG A 171 21.50 -5.33 -7.89
N LEU A 172 20.73 -6.08 -7.10
CA LEU A 172 20.55 -5.89 -5.66
C LEU A 172 19.97 -4.51 -5.27
N ASP A 173 19.40 -3.77 -6.20
CA ASP A 173 18.69 -2.53 -5.90
C ASP A 173 17.23 -2.85 -5.56
N LEU A 174 17.04 -3.50 -4.40
CA LEU A 174 15.71 -3.86 -3.89
C LEU A 174 14.81 -2.62 -3.74
N SER A 175 15.41 -1.47 -3.38
CA SER A 175 14.71 -0.20 -3.24
C SER A 175 14.14 0.27 -4.59
N ALA A 176 14.95 0.26 -5.66
CA ALA A 176 14.48 0.60 -7.00
C ALA A 176 13.46 -0.42 -7.53
N ALA A 177 13.69 -1.72 -7.31
CA ALA A 177 12.76 -2.76 -7.72
C ALA A 177 11.39 -2.62 -7.06
N MET A 178 11.36 -2.41 -5.74
CA MET A 178 10.13 -2.17 -4.99
C MET A 178 9.45 -0.87 -5.44
N LYS A 179 10.21 0.20 -5.73
CA LYS A 179 9.63 1.45 -6.29
C LYS A 179 8.96 1.24 -7.64
N VAL A 180 9.61 0.51 -8.56
CA VAL A 180 9.03 0.17 -9.87
C VAL A 180 7.76 -0.65 -9.69
N PHE A 181 7.82 -1.68 -8.85
CA PHE A 181 6.69 -2.57 -8.57
C PHE A 181 5.51 -1.81 -7.94
N LEU A 182 5.77 -0.99 -6.93
CA LEU A 182 4.76 -0.14 -6.29
C LEU A 182 4.16 0.85 -7.29
N ALA A 183 4.97 1.46 -8.16
CA ALA A 183 4.48 2.36 -9.20
C ALA A 183 3.50 1.66 -10.15
N LYS A 184 3.87 0.46 -10.65
CA LYS A 184 3.00 -0.35 -11.52
C LYS A 184 1.67 -0.69 -10.84
N ARG A 185 1.73 -1.12 -9.57
CA ARG A 185 0.54 -1.48 -8.78
C ARG A 185 -0.38 -0.30 -8.51
N LEU A 186 0.19 0.85 -8.15
CA LEU A 186 -0.58 2.07 -7.97
C LEU A 186 -1.28 2.47 -9.27
N THR A 187 -0.64 2.33 -10.43
CA THR A 187 -1.28 2.70 -11.71
C THR A 187 -2.33 1.71 -12.22
N SER A 188 -2.27 0.43 -11.84
CA SER A 188 -3.15 -0.61 -12.38
C SER A 188 -4.49 -0.76 -11.65
N GLU A 189 -4.57 -0.37 -10.36
CA GLU A 189 -5.75 -0.63 -9.51
C GLU A 189 -6.83 0.48 -9.58
N PHE A 190 -6.59 1.61 -10.25
CA PHE A 190 -7.55 2.73 -10.35
C PHE A 190 -8.59 2.55 -11.47
N THR A 191 -9.31 1.44 -11.48
CA THR A 191 -10.35 1.18 -12.50
C THR A 191 -11.75 1.48 -11.99
N GLN A 192 -12.66 1.89 -12.88
CA GLN A 192 -14.07 2.21 -12.56
C GLN A 192 -14.85 1.07 -11.86
N VAL A 193 -14.33 -0.16 -11.89
CA VAL A 193 -15.03 -1.37 -11.42
C VAL A 193 -15.08 -1.46 -9.88
N THR A 194 -14.25 -0.71 -9.17
CA THR A 194 -14.20 -0.70 -7.69
C THR A 194 -15.11 0.34 -7.05
N ALA A 195 -15.70 1.26 -7.83
CA ALA A 195 -16.38 2.45 -7.33
C ALA A 195 -17.47 2.18 -6.28
N GLU A 196 -18.30 1.15 -6.45
CA GLU A 196 -19.34 0.80 -5.46
C GLU A 196 -18.77 0.30 -4.12
N VAL A 197 -17.62 -0.40 -4.14
CA VAL A 197 -16.95 -0.85 -2.90
C VAL A 197 -16.32 0.35 -2.20
N GLU A 198 -15.71 1.24 -2.98
CA GLU A 198 -15.14 2.48 -2.44
C GLU A 198 -16.22 3.30 -1.75
N GLU A 199 -17.34 3.55 -2.42
CA GLU A 199 -18.45 4.36 -1.91
C GLU A 199 -19.09 3.76 -0.65
N SER A 200 -19.32 2.45 -0.62
CA SER A 200 -19.97 1.81 0.52
C SER A 200 -19.04 1.60 1.72
N SER A 201 -17.72 1.67 1.51
CA SER A 201 -16.72 1.42 2.55
C SER A 201 -16.58 2.56 3.57
N VAL A 202 -16.16 2.21 4.79
CA VAL A 202 -15.68 3.15 5.80
C VAL A 202 -14.26 3.62 5.46
N ILE A 203 -13.44 2.76 4.85
CA ILE A 203 -12.04 3.08 4.52
C ILE A 203 -11.93 4.20 3.48
N ILE A 204 -12.90 4.34 2.58
CA ILE A 204 -12.92 5.40 1.55
C ILE A 204 -14.21 6.22 1.62
N GLY A 205 -15.37 5.59 1.45
CA GLY A 205 -16.66 6.28 1.25
C GLY A 205 -17.07 7.22 2.39
N GLU A 206 -17.09 6.72 3.64
CA GLU A 206 -17.44 7.56 4.80
C GLU A 206 -16.42 8.70 5.02
N ARG A 207 -15.16 8.48 4.67
CA ARG A 207 -14.10 9.50 4.77
C ARG A 207 -14.21 10.55 3.67
N ASN A 208 -14.61 10.14 2.46
CA ASN A 208 -14.91 11.06 1.37
C ASN A 208 -16.15 11.90 1.66
N LYS A 209 -17.15 11.34 2.34
CA LYS A 209 -18.32 12.08 2.81
C LYS A 209 -17.92 13.18 3.80
N ALA A 210 -17.05 12.87 4.77
CA ALA A 210 -16.50 13.90 5.66
C ALA A 210 -15.74 14.99 4.88
N ALA A 211 -15.01 14.62 3.81
CA ALA A 211 -14.29 15.55 2.97
C ALA A 211 -15.22 16.51 2.20
N THR A 212 -16.33 15.99 1.66
CA THR A 212 -17.31 16.83 0.93
C THR A 212 -18.13 17.70 1.88
N GLU A 213 -18.44 17.24 3.07
CA GLU A 213 -19.03 18.07 4.14
C GLU A 213 -18.10 19.24 4.50
N ALA A 214 -16.80 18.98 4.70
CA ALA A 214 -15.81 20.02 4.96
C ALA A 214 -15.62 21.00 3.77
N LEU A 215 -15.75 20.50 2.53
CA LEU A 215 -15.75 21.36 1.34
C LEU A 215 -16.96 22.30 1.34
N ARG A 216 -18.16 21.78 1.61
CA ARG A 216 -19.38 22.59 1.69
C ARG A 216 -19.23 23.69 2.73
N ASP A 217 -18.75 23.35 3.93
CA ASP A 217 -18.46 24.31 4.99
C ASP A 217 -17.45 25.39 4.58
N ALA A 218 -16.42 25.03 3.80
CA ALA A 218 -15.44 25.99 3.30
C ALA A 218 -16.03 26.95 2.27
N LEU A 219 -16.86 26.44 1.36
CA LEU A 219 -17.57 27.25 0.36
C LEU A 219 -18.59 28.18 1.02
N ASP A 220 -19.33 27.71 2.02
CA ASP A 220 -20.30 28.51 2.78
C ASP A 220 -19.64 29.65 3.57
N LYS A 221 -18.35 29.49 3.94
CA LYS A 221 -17.52 30.55 4.53
C LYS A 221 -16.98 31.55 3.50
N GLY A 222 -17.30 31.37 2.22
CA GLY A 222 -16.89 32.25 1.12
C GLY A 222 -15.48 31.98 0.59
N HIS A 223 -14.87 30.83 0.89
CA HIS A 223 -13.58 30.46 0.30
C HIS A 223 -13.76 30.14 -1.20
N ASN A 224 -12.88 30.70 -2.03
CA ASN A 224 -12.94 30.51 -3.48
C ASN A 224 -11.84 29.57 -4.00
N ARG A 225 -10.76 29.40 -3.23
CA ARG A 225 -9.65 28.50 -3.52
C ARG A 225 -9.50 27.49 -2.40
N VAL A 226 -10.17 26.35 -2.55
CA VAL A 226 -10.08 25.23 -1.60
C VAL A 226 -9.23 24.11 -2.22
N ALA A 227 -8.23 23.64 -1.48
CA ALA A 227 -7.44 22.47 -1.83
C ALA A 227 -7.90 21.26 -1.02
N ILE A 228 -7.97 20.09 -1.65
CA ILE A 228 -8.27 18.81 -0.98
C ILE A 228 -7.04 17.90 -1.11
N LEU A 229 -6.33 17.69 0.00
CA LEU A 229 -5.13 16.87 0.09
C LEU A 229 -5.49 15.46 0.57
N TYR A 230 -5.77 14.58 -0.40
CA TYR A 230 -6.18 13.19 -0.18
C TYR A 230 -5.30 12.23 -1.00
N GLY A 231 -5.14 11.01 -0.51
CA GLY A 231 -4.46 9.95 -1.26
C GLY A 231 -5.19 9.59 -2.55
N GLY A 232 -4.43 9.13 -3.57
CA GLY A 232 -4.99 8.77 -4.88
C GLY A 232 -6.14 7.75 -4.80
N GLY A 233 -6.07 6.84 -3.81
CA GLY A 233 -7.12 5.85 -3.46
C GLY A 233 -8.53 6.43 -3.36
N HIS A 234 -8.65 7.69 -2.93
CA HIS A 234 -9.94 8.33 -2.69
C HIS A 234 -10.56 8.95 -3.95
N MET A 235 -9.77 9.18 -5.00
CA MET A 235 -10.17 10.00 -6.15
C MET A 235 -11.33 9.44 -7.00
N PRO A 236 -11.51 8.12 -7.20
CA PRO A 236 -12.63 7.66 -8.01
C PRO A 236 -14.00 8.02 -7.40
N ASP A 237 -14.21 7.73 -6.10
CA ASP A 237 -15.42 8.16 -5.39
C ASP A 237 -15.45 9.68 -5.14
N LEU A 238 -14.37 10.29 -4.67
CA LEU A 238 -14.35 11.73 -4.37
C LEU A 238 -14.58 12.57 -5.64
N GLY A 239 -13.96 12.20 -6.76
CA GLY A 239 -14.13 12.88 -8.05
C GLY A 239 -15.55 12.80 -8.60
N ARG A 240 -16.25 11.68 -8.35
CA ARG A 240 -17.69 11.54 -8.65
C ARG A 240 -18.51 12.51 -7.80
N ARG A 241 -18.30 12.53 -6.48
CA ARG A 241 -19.01 13.45 -5.56
C ARG A 241 -18.77 14.91 -5.89
N LEU A 242 -17.54 15.31 -6.20
CA LEU A 242 -17.21 16.67 -6.61
C LEU A 242 -18.00 17.10 -7.87
N ARG A 243 -18.25 16.17 -8.80
CA ARG A 243 -19.05 16.44 -10.00
C ARG A 243 -20.54 16.46 -9.71
N GLU A 244 -21.05 15.48 -8.99
CA GLU A 244 -22.48 15.27 -8.76
C GLU A 244 -23.07 16.20 -7.69
N GLU A 245 -22.30 16.53 -6.65
CA GLU A 245 -22.76 17.30 -5.48
C GLU A 245 -22.37 18.79 -5.53
N PHE A 246 -21.36 19.15 -6.35
CA PHE A 246 -20.81 20.52 -6.43
C PHE A 246 -20.69 21.06 -7.87
N ASP A 247 -21.10 20.29 -8.88
CA ASP A 247 -20.96 20.64 -10.30
C ASP A 247 -19.51 21.01 -10.71
N LEU A 248 -18.51 20.48 -9.99
CA LEU A 248 -17.11 20.74 -10.27
C LEU A 248 -16.59 19.81 -11.37
N ILE A 249 -15.94 20.40 -12.37
CA ILE A 249 -15.33 19.67 -13.48
C ILE A 249 -13.81 19.85 -13.47
N PRO A 250 -13.04 18.81 -13.83
CA PRO A 250 -11.59 18.91 -13.91
C PRO A 250 -11.17 19.83 -15.06
N CYS A 251 -10.51 20.94 -14.75
CA CYS A 251 -10.05 21.90 -15.77
C CYS A 251 -8.55 21.77 -16.12
N ARG A 252 -7.73 21.28 -15.18
CA ARG A 252 -6.27 21.18 -15.37
C ARG A 252 -5.70 20.06 -14.50
N VAL A 253 -4.77 19.30 -15.08
CA VAL A 253 -3.96 18.31 -14.35
C VAL A 253 -2.52 18.80 -14.31
N LYS A 254 -1.91 18.74 -13.12
CA LYS A 254 -0.50 19.08 -12.90
C LYS A 254 0.17 17.92 -12.19
N TRP A 255 1.29 17.47 -12.74
CA TRP A 255 2.09 16.38 -12.16
C TRP A 255 3.28 16.97 -11.41
N ILE A 256 3.49 16.51 -10.16
CA ILE A 256 4.68 16.81 -9.36
C ILE A 256 5.42 15.50 -9.14
N THR A 257 6.72 15.46 -9.44
CA THR A 257 7.53 14.26 -9.28
C THR A 257 7.69 13.91 -7.81
N ALA A 258 7.02 12.84 -7.35
CA ALA A 258 7.14 12.32 -5.99
C ALA A 258 8.47 11.56 -5.77
N TRP A 259 8.87 10.73 -6.72
CA TRP A 259 10.18 10.07 -6.73
C TRP A 259 10.67 9.86 -8.17
N SER A 260 11.99 9.73 -8.33
CA SER A 260 12.63 9.37 -9.60
C SER A 260 13.43 8.08 -9.42
N ILE A 261 13.27 7.15 -10.36
CA ILE A 261 14.03 5.88 -10.36
C ILE A 261 15.20 6.05 -11.34
N THR A 262 16.32 6.53 -10.83
CA THR A 262 17.55 6.68 -11.64
C THR A 262 18.38 5.41 -11.53
N LYS A 263 18.94 4.90 -12.64
CA LYS A 263 19.91 3.78 -12.61
C LYS A 263 21.12 4.21 -11.77
N ARG A 264 21.21 3.80 -10.51
CA ARG A 264 22.39 4.05 -9.68
C ARG A 264 23.55 3.21 -10.23
N LYS A 265 24.68 3.86 -10.51
CA LYS A 265 25.97 3.19 -10.66
C LYS A 265 26.39 2.74 -9.26
N LEU A 266 26.14 1.49 -8.89
CA LEU A 266 26.59 0.94 -7.61
C LEU A 266 28.12 1.03 -7.54
N ALA A 267 28.65 1.75 -6.54
CA ALA A 267 30.07 1.76 -6.24
C ALA A 267 30.44 0.36 -5.72
N SER A 268 31.26 -0.35 -6.48
CA SER A 268 31.55 -1.76 -6.27
C SER A 268 32.56 -1.97 -5.14
N SER A 269 32.10 -2.14 -3.90
CA SER A 269 32.90 -2.81 -2.87
C SER A 269 32.48 -4.28 -2.83
N SER A 270 33.20 -5.13 -3.57
CA SER A 270 32.98 -6.58 -3.56
C SER A 270 33.51 -7.20 -2.27
N LEU A 271 32.75 -8.09 -1.62
CA LEU A 271 33.28 -8.97 -0.57
C LEU A 271 34.31 -9.94 -1.19
N PRO A 272 35.58 -9.96 -0.72
CA PRO A 272 36.68 -10.66 -1.40
C PRO A 272 36.51 -12.18 -1.46
N PHE A 273 35.80 -12.80 -0.51
CA PHE A 273 35.54 -14.24 -0.50
C PHE A 273 34.61 -14.70 -1.64
N LEU A 274 33.55 -13.93 -1.94
CA LEU A 274 32.64 -14.24 -3.06
C LEU A 274 33.34 -14.08 -4.42
N LYS A 275 34.35 -13.21 -4.48
CA LYS A 275 35.21 -13.06 -5.65
C LYS A 275 36.06 -14.31 -5.90
N ALA A 276 36.70 -14.82 -4.86
CA ALA A 276 37.51 -16.04 -4.96
C ALA A 276 36.67 -17.27 -5.36
N LEU A 277 35.47 -17.43 -4.80
CA LEU A 277 34.58 -18.55 -5.15
C LEU A 277 34.10 -18.51 -6.61
N ALA A 278 33.77 -17.32 -7.12
CA ALA A 278 33.34 -17.16 -8.51
C ALA A 278 34.48 -17.47 -9.50
N ASP A 279 35.69 -17.01 -9.19
CA ASP A 279 36.87 -17.20 -10.03
C ASP A 279 37.32 -18.69 -10.06
N VAL A 280 37.11 -19.43 -8.96
CA VAL A 280 37.42 -20.88 -8.87
C VAL A 280 36.37 -21.76 -9.55
N SER A 281 35.10 -21.35 -9.54
CA SER A 281 33.99 -22.17 -10.06
C SER A 281 33.66 -21.92 -11.53
N GLY A 282 34.30 -20.94 -12.18
CA GLY A 282 33.99 -20.55 -13.56
C GLY A 282 32.56 -20.03 -13.72
N TRP A 283 31.96 -19.52 -12.64
CA TRP A 283 30.54 -19.21 -12.58
C TRP A 283 30.20 -17.98 -13.45
N PRO A 284 29.24 -18.07 -14.39
CA PRO A 284 29.00 -17.04 -15.41
C PRO A 284 28.24 -15.81 -14.89
N LEU A 285 27.59 -15.91 -13.73
CA LEU A 285 26.88 -14.81 -13.08
C LEU A 285 27.85 -13.92 -12.28
N ASN A 286 27.58 -12.61 -12.27
CA ASN A 286 28.40 -11.67 -11.52
C ASN A 286 28.21 -11.84 -10.00
N ARG A 287 29.17 -11.33 -9.23
CA ARG A 287 29.23 -11.51 -7.76
C ARG A 287 28.00 -10.97 -7.02
N TYR A 288 27.31 -9.99 -7.58
CA TYR A 288 26.09 -9.41 -7.01
C TYR A 288 24.86 -10.25 -7.36
N GLN A 289 24.82 -10.85 -8.55
CA GLN A 289 23.78 -11.82 -8.92
C GLN A 289 23.86 -13.08 -8.04
N THR A 290 25.07 -13.57 -7.73
CA THR A 290 25.25 -14.70 -6.80
C THR A 290 24.84 -14.36 -5.38
N LEU A 291 25.20 -13.17 -4.88
CA LEU A 291 24.76 -12.71 -3.56
C LEU A 291 23.23 -12.50 -3.51
N ALA A 292 22.64 -11.97 -4.58
CA ALA A 292 21.19 -11.84 -4.73
C ALA A 292 20.53 -13.21 -4.62
N LEU A 293 21.01 -14.19 -5.38
CA LEU A 293 20.49 -15.55 -5.36
C LEU A 293 20.62 -16.21 -3.98
N LEU A 294 21.71 -15.96 -3.24
CA LEU A 294 21.86 -16.45 -1.87
C LEU A 294 20.86 -15.80 -0.91
N ILE A 295 20.68 -14.48 -0.98
CA ILE A 295 19.69 -13.77 -0.16
C ILE A 295 18.28 -14.24 -0.51
N PHE A 296 17.93 -14.30 -1.80
CA PHE A 296 16.65 -14.81 -2.27
C PHE A 296 16.41 -16.24 -1.84
N SER A 297 17.40 -17.12 -1.99
CA SER A 297 17.31 -18.52 -1.54
C SER A 297 17.10 -18.61 -0.04
N SER A 298 17.77 -17.77 0.76
CA SER A 298 17.57 -17.75 2.22
C SER A 298 16.18 -17.26 2.63
N VAL A 299 15.69 -16.19 2.00
CA VAL A 299 14.35 -15.64 2.25
C VAL A 299 13.28 -16.65 1.84
N LEU A 300 13.45 -17.29 0.68
CA LEU A 300 12.54 -18.30 0.17
C LEU A 300 12.57 -19.57 1.02
N ALA A 301 13.71 -19.96 1.58
CA ALA A 301 13.80 -21.06 2.54
C ALA A 301 13.05 -20.75 3.84
N VAL A 302 13.16 -19.52 4.36
CA VAL A 302 12.38 -19.09 5.53
C VAL A 302 10.89 -19.02 5.22
N ASP A 303 10.52 -18.55 4.03
CA ASP A 303 9.12 -18.48 3.57
C ASP A 303 8.52 -19.89 3.42
N LEU A 304 9.24 -20.82 2.80
CA LEU A 304 8.84 -22.22 2.69
C LEU A 304 8.70 -22.89 4.06
N TRP A 305 9.63 -22.64 4.97
CA TRP A 305 9.55 -23.15 6.35
C TRP A 305 8.33 -22.60 7.10
N PHE A 306 8.00 -21.32 6.91
CA PHE A 306 6.78 -20.73 7.43
C PHE A 306 5.53 -21.41 6.86
N TRP A 307 5.48 -21.64 5.55
CA TRP A 307 4.35 -22.33 4.91
C TRP A 307 4.22 -23.79 5.36
N GLU A 308 5.34 -24.50 5.52
CA GLU A 308 5.36 -25.87 6.05
C GLU A 308 4.77 -25.92 7.47
N LEU A 309 5.18 -25.00 8.35
CA LEU A 309 4.62 -24.86 9.69
C LEU A 309 3.12 -24.51 9.64
N PHE A 310 2.73 -23.59 8.78
CA PHE A 310 1.33 -23.17 8.63
C PHE A 310 0.44 -24.33 8.17
N PHE A 311 0.82 -25.03 7.10
CA PHE A 311 0.07 -26.17 6.59
C PHE A 311 0.10 -27.36 7.54
N GLY A 312 1.22 -27.62 8.23
CA GLY A 312 1.30 -28.67 9.25
C GLY A 312 0.35 -28.39 10.41
N THR A 313 0.31 -27.15 10.89
CA THR A 313 -0.59 -26.74 11.99
C THR A 313 -2.06 -26.75 11.54
N ALA A 314 -2.35 -26.27 10.33
CA ALA A 314 -3.70 -26.26 9.77
C ALA A 314 -4.22 -27.69 9.52
N ALA A 315 -3.38 -28.59 9.00
CA ALA A 315 -3.74 -30.00 8.79
C ALA A 315 -3.99 -30.73 10.12
N ASN A 316 -3.16 -30.49 11.15
CA ASN A 316 -3.38 -31.04 12.48
C ASN A 316 -4.70 -30.53 13.09
N TRP A 317 -4.97 -29.23 12.97
CA TRP A 317 -6.21 -28.64 13.46
C TRP A 317 -7.45 -29.20 12.73
N ILE A 318 -7.39 -29.34 11.41
CA ILE A 318 -8.46 -29.97 10.61
C ILE A 318 -8.66 -31.43 11.04
N SER A 319 -7.58 -32.17 11.30
CA SER A 319 -7.67 -33.55 11.77
C SER A 319 -8.28 -33.66 13.16
N GLU A 320 -7.94 -32.75 14.08
CA GLU A 320 -8.52 -32.69 15.43
C GLU A 320 -10.02 -32.36 15.38
N VAL A 321 -10.40 -31.35 14.60
CA VAL A 321 -11.83 -30.99 14.40
C VAL A 321 -12.60 -32.12 13.74
N ALA A 322 -12.01 -32.81 12.75
CA ALA A 322 -12.63 -33.97 12.12
C ALA A 322 -12.83 -35.13 13.12
N LEU A 323 -11.87 -35.35 14.02
CA LEU A 323 -11.96 -36.35 15.09
C LEU A 323 -13.04 -36.00 16.13
N GLU A 324 -13.12 -34.74 16.55
CA GLU A 324 -14.16 -34.26 17.47
C GLU A 324 -15.55 -34.37 16.86
N VAL A 325 -15.70 -34.00 15.58
CA VAL A 325 -16.96 -34.14 14.84
C VAL A 325 -17.35 -35.62 14.68
N TYR A 326 -16.39 -36.50 14.39
CA TYR A 326 -16.63 -37.93 14.29
C TYR A 326 -17.08 -38.53 15.64
N GLN A 327 -16.39 -38.18 16.74
CA GLN A 327 -16.76 -38.62 18.09
C GLN A 327 -18.12 -38.08 18.54
N TYR A 328 -18.47 -36.86 18.15
CA TYR A 328 -19.79 -36.29 18.43
C TYR A 328 -20.91 -37.04 17.66
N ILE A 329 -20.70 -37.34 16.39
CA ILE A 329 -21.68 -38.08 15.56
C ILE A 329 -21.85 -39.52 16.08
N ASP A 330 -20.76 -40.19 16.44
CA ASP A 330 -20.80 -41.57 16.97
C ASP A 330 -21.53 -41.64 18.32
N ASN A 331 -21.31 -40.67 19.21
CA ASN A 331 -22.05 -40.57 20.48
C ASN A 331 -23.54 -40.26 20.32
N VAL A 332 -23.93 -39.51 19.27
CA VAL A 332 -25.34 -39.23 18.96
C VAL A 332 -26.06 -40.44 18.35
N GLN A 333 -25.34 -41.37 17.72
CA GLN A 333 -25.91 -42.63 17.21
C GLN A 333 -26.07 -43.73 18.28
N LEU A 334 -25.38 -43.60 19.42
CA LEU A 334 -25.41 -44.55 20.55
C LEU A 334 -26.43 -44.18 21.64
N MET A 335 -27.11 -43.03 21.50
CA MET A 335 -28.22 -42.56 22.34
C MET A 335 -29.55 -42.78 21.65
#